data_AF-A0A357CW50-F1
#
_entry.id   AF-A0A357CW50-F1
#
_cell.length_a   1.000
_cell.length_b   1.000
_cell.length_c   1.000
_cell.angle_alpha   90.00
_cell.angle_beta   90.00
_cell.angle_gamma   90.00
#
_symmetry.space_group_name_H-M   'P 1'
#
loop_
_entity.id
_entity.type
_entity.pdbx_description
1 polymer ?
#
loop_
_entity_poly.entity_id
_entity_poly.type
_entity_poly.pdbx_seq_one_letter_code
_entity_poly.pdbx_strand_id
1 'polypeptide(L)' 'MTDPYRVLNINSNATDEEVKQAYRKLAKRYHPDNYINNELADLAAEKMKEINAAYDEINRLRSE' A
#
# COMPACT_ATOMS: atom_id res chain seq x y z
N MET A 1 -15.64 1.20 -6.46
CA MET A 1 -15.01 0.82 -5.19
C MET A 1 -13.70 0.14 -5.51
N THR A 2 -12.58 0.78 -5.18
CA THR A 2 -11.26 0.20 -5.38
C THR A 2 -10.98 -0.70 -4.19
N ASP A 3 -10.82 -2.01 -4.43
CA ASP A 3 -10.56 -2.97 -3.35
C ASP A 3 -9.24 -2.63 -2.66
N PRO A 4 -9.22 -2.31 -1.35
CA PRO A 4 -7.99 -1.93 -0.68
C PRO A 4 -7.01 -3.11 -0.63
N TYR A 5 -7.53 -4.35 -0.58
CA TYR A 5 -6.73 -5.57 -0.69
C TYR A 5 -6.00 -5.65 -2.04
N ARG A 6 -6.66 -5.24 -3.14
CA ARG A 6 -6.01 -5.17 -4.47
C ARG A 6 -4.92 -4.12 -4.53
N VAL A 7 -5.11 -2.97 -3.88
CA VAL A 7 -4.10 -1.90 -3.81
C VAL A 7 -2.83 -2.39 -3.11
N LEU A 8 -2.99 -3.11 -2.01
CA LEU A 8 -1.88 -3.76 -1.29
C LEU A 8 -1.39 -5.05 -1.94
N ASN A 9 -2.01 -5.48 -3.04
CA ASN A 9 -1.69 -6.71 -3.76
C ASN A 9 -1.77 -7.96 -2.87
N ILE A 10 -2.75 -7.97 -1.97
CA ILE A 10 -3.03 -9.04 -1.03
C ILE A 10 -4.43 -9.60 -1.27
N ASN A 11 -4.68 -10.77 -0.69
CA ASN A 11 -5.99 -11.39 -0.74
C ASN A 11 -6.91 -10.73 0.30
N SER A 12 -8.22 -10.71 0.04
CA SER A 12 -9.26 -10.29 0.99
C SER A 12 -9.23 -11.11 2.29
N ASN A 13 -8.71 -12.34 2.20
CA ASN A 13 -8.53 -13.26 3.32
C ASN A 13 -7.15 -13.14 4.01
N ALA A 14 -6.35 -12.13 3.66
CA ALA A 14 -5.02 -11.93 4.25
C ALA A 14 -5.12 -11.65 5.75
N THR A 15 -4.09 -12.00 6.53
CA THR A 15 -4.01 -11.65 7.96
C THR A 15 -3.43 -10.25 8.17
N ASP A 16 -3.63 -9.66 9.35
CA ASP A 16 -3.03 -8.37 9.73
C ASP A 16 -1.51 -8.35 9.57
N GLU A 17 -0.86 -9.49 9.80
CA GLU A 17 0.57 -9.67 9.56
C GLU A 17 0.92 -9.58 8.06
N GLU A 18 0.12 -10.21 7.19
CA GLU A 18 0.30 -10.12 5.74
C GLU A 18 0.04 -8.70 5.23
N VAL A 19 -0.97 -8.01 5.76
CA VAL A 19 -1.28 -6.62 5.42
C VAL A 19 -0.10 -5.72 5.78
N LYS A 20 0.48 -5.86 6.98
CA LYS A 20 1.68 -5.13 7.41
C LYS A 20 2.92 -5.49 6.58
N GLN A 21 3.11 -6.77 6.25
CA GLN A 21 4.23 -7.19 5.40
C GLN A 21 4.13 -6.61 3.99
N ALA A 22 2.95 -6.68 3.38
CA ALA A 22 2.69 -6.15 2.05
C ALA A 22 2.89 -4.63 2.02
N TYR A 23 2.35 -3.92 3.01
CA TYR A 23 2.59 -2.48 3.18
C TYR A 23 4.08 -2.16 3.22
N ARG A 24 4.86 -2.85 4.06
CA ARG A 24 6.33 -2.64 4.14
C ARG A 24 7.04 -2.97 2.82
N LYS A 25 6.65 -4.04 2.13
CA LYS A 25 7.21 -4.41 0.82
C LYS A 25 6.95 -3.34 -0.23
N LEU A 26 5.70 -2.85 -0.30
CA LEU A 26 5.29 -1.82 -1.24
C LEU A 26 5.92 -0.47 -0.91
N ALA A 27 5.97 -0.07 0.36
CA ALA A 27 6.63 1.16 0.81
C ALA A 27 8.13 1.16 0.48
N LYS A 28 8.82 0.02 0.59
CA LYS A 28 10.21 -0.12 0.11
C LYS A 28 10.31 -0.04 -1.42
N ARG A 29 9.33 -0.59 -2.14
CA ARG A 29 9.32 -0.60 -3.61
C ARG A 29 9.09 0.79 -4.18
N TYR A 30 8.13 1.52 -3.60
CA TYR A 30 7.74 2.88 -3.97
C TYR A 30 8.48 3.95 -3.15
N HIS A 31 9.56 3.59 -2.46
CA HIS A 31 10.28 4.53 -1.60
C HIS A 31 10.88 5.65 -2.44
N PRO A 32 10.65 6.94 -2.10
CA PRO A 32 11.07 8.08 -2.92
C PRO A 32 12.59 8.12 -3.15
N ASP A 33 13.36 7.50 -2.25
CA ASP A 33 14.81 7.34 -2.35
C ASP A 33 15.26 6.57 -3.61
N ASN A 34 14.46 5.60 -4.07
CA ASN A 34 14.70 4.88 -5.34
C ASN A 34 14.30 5.70 -6.59
N TYR A 35 13.58 6.81 -6.41
CA TYR A 35 13.05 7.64 -7.48
C TYR A 35 13.63 9.06 -7.48
N ILE A 36 14.72 9.31 -6.75
CA ILE A 36 15.45 10.58 -6.78
C ILE A 36 15.95 10.81 -8.21
N ASN A 37 15.37 11.79 -8.91
CA ASN A 37 15.53 12.09 -10.35
C ASN A 37 14.80 11.17 -11.34
N ASN A 38 13.69 10.54 -10.95
CA ASN A 38 12.85 9.77 -11.85
C ASN A 38 11.48 10.47 -12.03
N GLU A 39 10.97 10.55 -13.26
CA GLU A 39 9.61 11.07 -13.54
C GLU A 39 8.53 10.26 -12.82
N LEU A 40 8.87 9.03 -12.42
CA LEU A 40 8.05 8.14 -11.61
C LEU A 40 7.98 8.55 -10.12
N ALA A 41 8.71 9.57 -9.66
CA ALA A 41 8.67 10.03 -8.27
C ALA A 41 7.27 10.49 -7.85
N ASP A 42 6.58 11.22 -8.73
CA ASP A 42 5.22 11.70 -8.48
C ASP A 42 4.24 10.52 -8.40
N LEU A 43 4.38 9.57 -9.34
CA LEU A 43 3.61 8.34 -9.42
C LEU A 43 3.85 7.42 -8.22
N ALA A 44 5.09 7.37 -7.71
CA ALA A 44 5.46 6.64 -6.51
C ALA A 44 4.84 7.26 -5.25
N ALA A 45 4.82 8.60 -5.16
CA ALA A 45 4.16 9.31 -4.07
C ALA A 45 2.65 9.07 -4.08
N GLU A 46 2.01 9.10 -5.24
CA GLU A 46 0.58 8.82 -5.40
C GLU A 46 0.24 7.37 -5.01
N LYS A 47 1.02 6.40 -5.54
CA LYS A 47 0.95 4.98 -5.14
C LYS A 47 1.10 4.81 -3.63
N MET A 48 2.06 5.47 -3.01
CA MET A 48 2.33 5.37 -1.58
C MET A 48 1.15 5.91 -0.75
N LYS A 49 0.48 6.97 -1.24
CA LYS A 49 -0.78 7.47 -0.67
C LYS A 49 -1.90 6.44 -0.75
N GLU A 50 -2.10 5.82 -1.92
CA GLU A 50 -3.10 4.76 -2.10
C GLU A 50 -2.83 3.57 -1.17
N ILE A 51 -1.57 3.14 -1.06
CA ILE A 51 -1.16 2.03 -0.18
C ILE A 51 -1.47 2.33 1.29
N ASN A 52 -1.20 3.56 1.76
CA ASN A 52 -1.55 3.98 3.11
C ASN A 52 -3.07 4.02 3.34
N ALA A 53 -3.81 4.61 2.41
CA ALA A 53 -5.27 4.67 2.50
C ALA A 53 -5.90 3.27 2.53
N ALA A 54 -5.43 2.38 1.66
CA ALA A 54 -5.89 1.00 1.62
C ALA A 54 -5.53 0.23 2.90
N TYR A 55 -4.36 0.49 3.50
CA TYR A 55 -3.96 -0.15 4.74
C TYR A 55 -4.86 0.30 5.90
N ASP A 56 -5.14 1.61 6.00
CA ASP A 56 -6.06 2.16 7.00
C ASP A 56 -7.49 1.61 6.82
N GLU A 57 -7.98 1.55 5.58
CA GLU A 57 -9.30 1.04 5.25
C GLU A 57 -9.44 -0.44 5.63
N ILE A 58 -8.46 -1.28 5.30
CA ILE A 58 -8.45 -2.70 5.71
C ILE A 58 -8.45 -2.81 7.23
N ASN A 59 -7.63 -2.00 7.90
CA ASN A 59 -7.53 -2.04 9.35
C ASN A 59 -8.86 -1.60 10.00
N ARG A 60 -9.56 -0.63 9.41
CA ARG A 60 -10.90 -0.19 9.84
C ARG A 60 -11.94 -1.29 9.62
N LEU A 61 -11.99 -1.87 8.41
CA LEU A 61 -12.93 -2.95 8.05
C LEU A 61 -12.78 -4.20 8.93
N ARG A 62 -11.57 -4.49 9.42
CA ARG A 62 -11.30 -5.62 10.33
C ARG A 62 -11.61 -5.32 11.79
N SER A 63 -11.69 -4.04 12.14
CA SER A 63 -11.89 -3.58 13.51
C SER A 63 -13.36 -3.27 13.82
N GLU A 64 -14.26 -3.43 12.85
CA GLU A 64 -15.73 -3.34 12.97
C GLU A 64 -16.40 -4.73 13.08
#